data_AF-A0A0W8CR16-F1
#
_entry.id   AF-A0A0W8CR16-F1
#
_cell.length_a   1.000
_cell.length_b   1.000
_cell.length_c   1.000
_cell.angle_alpha   90.00
_cell.angle_beta   90.00
_cell.angle_gamma   90.00
#
_symmetry.space_group_name_H-M   'P 1'
#
loop_
_entity.id
_entity.type
_entity.pdbx_description
1 polymer ?
#
loop_
_entity_poly.entity_id
_entity_poly.type
_entity_poly.pdbx_seq_one_letter_code
_entity_poly.pdbx_strand_id
1 'polypeptide(L)'
;MEIIEKEVAAGIPLSRIVLGGFSQGAALSLFSGYQTKTVLGGIIAMSGYLPRYAMSKEKLETAGVKNIEFHSYPDMEHGACMEELDDVTKWLQRVIPDTQK
;
A
#
# COMPACT_ATOMS: atom_id res chain seq x y z
N MET A 1 14.67 -8.36 0.22
CA MET A 1 14.46 -6.91 0.43
C MET A 1 14.97 -6.59 1.82
N GLU A 2 16.18 -6.03 1.92
CA GLU A 2 16.91 -5.94 3.19
C GLU A 2 16.13 -5.26 4.32
N ILE A 3 15.37 -4.21 4.01
CA ILE A 3 14.56 -3.48 5.01
C ILE A 3 13.48 -4.40 5.61
N ILE A 4 12.75 -5.16 4.79
CA ILE A 4 11.73 -6.10 5.29
C ILE A 4 12.37 -7.21 6.13
N GLU A 5 13.52 -7.73 5.69
CA GLU A 5 14.22 -8.79 6.41
C GLU A 5 14.67 -8.34 7.81
N LYS A 6 15.07 -7.07 7.95
CA LYS A 6 15.41 -6.45 9.24
C LYS A 6 14.19 -6.36 10.17
N GLU A 7 13.04 -5.90 9.69
CA GLU A 7 11.81 -5.83 10.50
C GLU A 7 11.35 -7.22 10.96
N VAL A 8 11.45 -8.22 10.07
CA VAL A 8 11.14 -9.62 10.42
C VAL A 8 12.12 -10.15 11.48
N ALA A 9 13.42 -9.86 11.34
CA ALA A 9 14.41 -10.23 12.34
C ALA A 9 14.18 -9.54 13.70
N ALA A 10 13.57 -8.36 13.71
CA ALA A 10 13.12 -7.65 14.92
C ALA A 10 11.82 -8.22 15.52
N GLY A 11 11.23 -9.25 14.91
CA GLY A 11 10.04 -9.94 15.42
C GLY A 11 8.72 -9.42 14.86
N ILE A 12 8.74 -8.53 13.86
CA ILE A 12 7.52 -8.04 13.22
C ILE A 12 7.07 -9.05 12.14
N PRO A 13 5.90 -9.70 12.28
CA PRO A 13 5.45 -10.64 11.27
C PRO A 13 5.12 -9.92 9.95
N LEU A 14 5.35 -10.59 8.81
CA LEU A 14 5.11 -10.04 7.47
C LEU A 14 3.70 -9.46 7.28
N SER A 15 2.69 -10.09 7.90
CA SER A 15 1.29 -9.64 7.88
C SER A 15 1.06 -8.29 8.58
N ARG A 16 2.04 -7.79 9.35
CA ARG A 16 2.02 -6.48 10.01
C ARG A 16 2.97 -5.47 9.36
N ILE A 17 3.53 -5.79 8.20
CA ILE A 17 4.37 -4.88 7.42
C ILE A 17 3.56 -4.37 6.24
N VAL A 18 3.46 -3.05 6.08
CA VAL A 18 2.83 -2.39 4.94
C VAL A 18 3.87 -1.56 4.20
N LEU A 19 3.89 -1.67 2.87
CA LEU A 19 4.68 -0.77 2.02
C LEU A 19 3.80 0.42 1.64
N GLY A 20 4.21 1.62 1.99
CA GLY A 20 3.47 2.85 1.73
C GLY A 20 4.32 3.88 1.00
N GLY A 21 3.70 4.75 0.22
CA GLY A 21 4.40 5.92 -0.31
C GLY A 21 3.52 6.92 -1.02
N PHE A 22 4.08 8.10 -1.27
CA PHE A 22 3.46 9.21 -1.99
C PHE A 22 4.22 9.49 -3.29
N SER A 23 3.53 9.79 -4.39
CA SER A 23 4.13 10.16 -5.68
C SER A 23 5.14 9.09 -6.17
N GLN A 24 6.43 9.42 -6.27
CA GLN A 24 7.46 8.43 -6.60
C GLN A 24 7.55 7.28 -5.57
N GLY A 25 7.34 7.57 -4.29
CA GLY A 25 7.31 6.55 -3.25
C GLY A 25 6.15 5.58 -3.41
N ALA A 26 4.99 6.06 -3.85
CA ALA A 26 3.84 5.20 -4.17
C ALA A 26 4.18 4.24 -5.32
N ALA A 27 4.87 4.77 -6.33
CA ALA A 27 5.31 4.00 -7.49
C ALA A 27 6.31 2.89 -7.10
N LEU A 28 7.25 3.21 -6.21
CA LEU A 28 8.19 2.23 -5.66
C LEU A 28 7.47 1.17 -4.81
N SER A 29 6.57 1.58 -3.91
CA SER A 29 5.82 0.66 -3.04
C SER A 29 4.95 -0.31 -3.83
N LEU A 30 4.26 0.15 -4.87
CA LEU A 30 3.52 -0.71 -5.79
C LEU A 30 4.45 -1.67 -6.55
N PHE A 31 5.55 -1.17 -7.11
CA PHE A 31 6.48 -1.99 -7.89
C PHE A 31 7.12 -3.08 -7.03
N SER A 32 7.68 -2.72 -5.87
CA SER A 32 8.32 -3.65 -4.95
C SER A 32 7.32 -4.61 -4.32
N GLY A 33 6.14 -4.12 -3.92
CA GLY A 33 5.10 -4.95 -3.32
C GLY A 33 4.43 -5.91 -4.31
N TYR A 34 4.32 -5.54 -5.58
CA TYR A 34 3.78 -6.44 -6.61
C TYR A 34 4.79 -7.52 -7.03
N GLN A 35 6.09 -7.21 -7.01
CA GLN A 35 7.14 -8.15 -7.42
C GLN A 35 7.67 -9.04 -6.28
N THR A 36 7.34 -8.73 -5.02
CA THR A 36 7.80 -9.56 -3.92
C THR A 36 7.17 -10.95 -3.94
N LYS A 37 7.93 -11.95 -3.50
CA LYS A 37 7.45 -13.33 -3.32
C LYS A 37 6.85 -13.56 -1.93
N THR A 38 6.95 -12.57 -1.05
CA THR A 38 6.43 -12.64 0.32
C THR A 38 5.12 -11.87 0.42
N VAL A 39 4.15 -12.45 1.12
CA VAL A 39 2.86 -11.80 1.38
C VAL A 39 3.02 -10.84 2.55
N LEU A 40 2.81 -9.54 2.29
CA LEU A 40 2.84 -8.48 3.29
C LEU A 40 1.43 -8.16 3.81
N GLY A 41 1.33 -7.33 4.83
CA GLY A 41 0.05 -6.80 5.33
C GLY A 41 -0.71 -6.03 4.25
N GLY A 42 0.00 -5.26 3.42
CA GLY A 42 -0.57 -4.63 2.24
C GLY A 42 0.31 -3.54 1.64
N ILE A 43 -0.26 -2.79 0.69
CA ILE A 43 0.41 -1.70 -0.01
C ILE A 43 -0.50 -0.46 0.01
N ILE A 44 0.06 0.70 0.34
CA ILE A 44 -0.59 2.01 0.23
C ILE A 44 0.15 2.81 -0.86
N ALA A 45 -0.61 3.37 -1.79
CA ALA A 45 -0.09 4.18 -2.89
C ALA A 45 -0.91 5.46 -3.03
N MET A 46 -0.36 6.58 -2.55
CA MET A 46 -1.01 7.88 -2.58
C MET A 46 -0.48 8.72 -3.75
N SER A 47 -1.39 9.30 -4.55
CA SER A 47 -1.06 10.18 -5.68
C SER A 47 0.10 9.67 -6.57
N GLY A 48 0.09 8.35 -6.85
CA GLY A 48 1.16 7.64 -7.54
C GLY A 48 0.72 6.92 -8.81
N TYR A 49 1.63 6.13 -9.37
CA TYR A 49 1.39 5.29 -10.54
C TYR A 49 2.28 4.04 -10.44
N LEU A 50 1.93 2.93 -11.10
CA LEU A 50 2.86 1.80 -11.20
C LEU A 50 3.87 2.05 -12.35
N PRO A 51 5.19 2.06 -12.10
CA PRO A 51 6.17 2.20 -13.17
C PRO A 51 6.01 1.12 -14.23
N ARG A 52 6.00 1.51 -15.50
CA ARG A 52 5.84 0.64 -16.70
C ARG A 52 4.46 0.02 -16.91
N TYR A 53 3.47 0.34 -16.08
CA TYR A 53 2.09 -0.11 -16.30
C TYR A 53 1.11 1.02 -15.97
N ALA A 54 0.31 1.44 -16.95
CA ALA A 54 -0.91 2.18 -16.69
C ALA A 54 -1.95 1.21 -16.06
N MET A 55 -1.72 0.78 -14.82
CA MET A 55 -2.63 -0.09 -14.10
C MET A 55 -3.85 0.71 -13.67
N SER A 56 -5.01 0.31 -14.20
CA SER A 56 -6.30 0.61 -13.58
C SER A 56 -6.61 -0.48 -12.55
N LYS A 57 -7.59 -0.21 -11.69
CA LYS A 57 -8.18 -1.22 -10.81
C LYS A 57 -8.51 -2.52 -11.56
N GLU A 58 -9.15 -2.39 -12.73
CA GLU A 58 -9.50 -3.51 -13.62
C GLU A 58 -8.30 -4.38 -14.03
N LYS A 59 -7.14 -3.76 -14.33
CA LYS A 59 -5.93 -4.53 -14.70
C LYS A 59 -5.34 -5.29 -13.53
N LEU A 60 -5.39 -4.72 -12.33
CA LEU A 60 -4.95 -5.40 -11.12
C LEU A 60 -5.89 -6.56 -10.76
N GLU A 61 -7.20 -6.37 -10.91
CA GLU A 61 -8.20 -7.43 -10.74
C GLU A 61 -7.97 -8.57 -11.74
N THR A 62 -7.73 -8.23 -13.01
CA THR A 62 -7.40 -9.21 -14.07
C THR A 62 -6.10 -9.98 -13.77
N ALA A 63 -5.13 -9.32 -13.13
CA ALA A 63 -3.89 -9.95 -12.67
C ALA A 63 -4.08 -10.81 -11.40
N GLY A 64 -5.31 -10.92 -10.87
CA GLY A 64 -5.65 -11.74 -9.71
C GLY A 64 -5.36 -11.06 -8.37
N VAL A 65 -5.06 -9.76 -8.35
CA VAL A 65 -4.90 -8.99 -7.12
C VAL A 65 -6.28 -8.85 -6.48
N LYS A 66 -6.36 -9.18 -5.18
CA LYS A 66 -7.60 -9.12 -4.39
C LYS A 66 -7.58 -7.94 -3.42
N ASN A 67 -8.75 -7.53 -2.94
CA ASN A 67 -8.93 -6.49 -1.91
C ASN A 67 -8.38 -5.12 -2.33
N ILE A 68 -8.70 -4.69 -3.56
CA ILE A 68 -8.26 -3.40 -4.10
C ILE A 68 -9.27 -2.31 -3.77
N GLU A 69 -8.82 -1.31 -3.02
CA GLU A 69 -9.58 -0.09 -2.72
C GLU A 69 -8.96 1.07 -3.52
N PHE A 70 -9.79 1.80 -4.28
CA PHE A 70 -9.36 2.98 -5.04
C PHE A 70 -10.24 4.16 -4.65
N HIS A 71 -9.59 5.23 -4.20
CA HIS A 71 -10.23 6.43 -3.68
C HIS A 71 -9.76 7.62 -4.52
N SER A 72 -10.67 8.54 -4.80
CA SER A 72 -10.37 9.80 -5.49
C SER A 72 -10.94 10.95 -4.67
N TYR A 73 -10.14 11.98 -4.47
CA TYR A 73 -10.51 13.15 -3.67
C TYR A 73 -10.70 14.33 -4.63
N PRO A 74 -11.95 14.81 -4.83
CA PRO A 74 -12.23 15.93 -5.73
C PRO A 74 -11.40 17.17 -5.36
N ASP A 75 -10.96 17.92 -6.37
CA ASP A 75 -10.22 19.17 -6.22
C ASP A 75 -8.84 19.04 -5.52
N MET A 76 -8.40 17.82 -5.21
CA MET A 76 -7.07 17.55 -4.68
C MET A 76 -6.04 17.58 -5.82
N GLU A 77 -5.12 18.54 -5.76
CA GLU A 77 -3.94 18.60 -6.64
C GLU A 77 -2.88 17.57 -6.22
N HIS A 78 -1.60 17.79 -6.57
CA HIS A 78 -0.52 16.89 -6.17
C HIS A 78 -0.14 17.07 -4.70
N GLY A 79 -0.93 16.46 -3.81
CA GLY A 79 -0.76 16.51 -2.37
C GLY A 79 -1.57 15.43 -1.66
N ALA A 80 -1.82 15.67 -0.38
CA ALA A 80 -2.69 14.84 0.47
C ALA A 80 -3.69 15.74 1.20
N CYS A 81 -4.92 15.27 1.37
CA CYS A 81 -5.96 15.95 2.14
C CYS A 81 -6.32 15.16 3.41
N MET A 82 -7.11 15.78 4.30
CA MET A 82 -7.51 15.10 5.53
C MET A 82 -8.41 13.89 5.27
N GLU A 83 -9.28 13.96 4.26
CA GLU A 83 -10.11 12.83 3.86
C GLU A 83 -9.25 11.63 3.43
N GLU A 84 -8.15 11.87 2.70
CA GLU A 84 -7.23 10.81 2.30
C GLU A 84 -6.52 10.17 3.50
N LEU A 85 -6.05 10.99 4.44
CA LEU A 85 -5.40 10.49 5.66
C LEU A 85 -6.37 9.70 6.56
N ASP A 86 -7.62 10.12 6.63
CA ASP A 86 -8.65 9.41 7.39
C ASP A 86 -8.94 8.03 6.79
N ASP A 87 -9.03 7.93 5.46
CA ASP A 87 -9.24 6.66 4.77
C ASP A 87 -8.03 5.73 4.89
N VAL A 88 -6.81 6.26 4.79
CA VAL A 88 -5.57 5.52 5.07
C VAL A 88 -5.56 4.99 6.51
N THR A 89 -5.95 5.82 7.48
CA THR A 89 -6.00 5.43 8.89
C THR A 89 -7.01 4.30 9.13
N LYS A 90 -8.22 4.42 8.60
CA LYS A 90 -9.26 3.38 8.68
C LYS A 90 -8.77 2.08 8.04
N TRP A 91 -8.10 2.17 6.90
CA TRP A 91 -7.55 0.99 6.22
C TRP A 91 -6.47 0.30 7.06
N LEU A 92 -5.53 1.08 7.62
CA LEU A 92 -4.47 0.56 8.50
C LEU A 92 -5.04 -0.14 9.74
N GLN A 93 -6.07 0.42 10.37
CA GLN A 93 -6.74 -0.21 11.52
C GLN A 93 -7.37 -1.57 11.17
N ARG A 94 -7.86 -1.75 9.95
CA ARG A 94 -8.41 -3.04 9.49
C ARG A 94 -7.32 -4.05 9.15
N VAL A 95 -6.26 -3.61 8.49
CA VAL A 95 -5.18 -4.49 7.99
C VAL A 95 -4.19 -4.86 9.08
N ILE A 96 -3.89 -3.93 9.98
CA ILE A 96 -2.98 -4.10 11.11
C ILE A 96 -3.74 -3.72 12.39
N PRO A 97 -4.70 -4.53 12.87
CA PRO A 97 -5.42 -4.24 14.10
C PRO A 97 -4.47 -4.27 15.30
N ASP A 98 -4.84 -3.55 16.37
CA ASP A 98 -4.10 -3.55 17.62
C ASP A 98 -4.01 -4.97 18.22
N THR A 99 -2.82 -5.31 18.70
CA THR A 99 -2.54 -6.61 19.34
C THR A 99 -2.74 -6.58 20.85
N GLN A 100 -3.16 -5.45 21.43
CA GLN A 100 -3.50 -5.37 22.85
C GLN A 100 -4.99 -5.63 23.07
N LYS A 101 -5.29 -6.87 23.47
CA LYS A 101 -6.39 -7.25 24.36
C LYS A 101 -5.87 -8.25 25.37
#